data_AF-A0A7V9D3K1-F1
#
_entry.id   AF-A0A7V9D3K1-F1
#
_cell.length_a   1.000
_cell.length_b   1.000
_cell.length_c   1.000
_cell.angle_alpha   90.00
_cell.angle_beta   90.00
_cell.angle_gamma   90.00
#
_symmetry.space_group_name_H-M   'P 1'
#
loop_
_entity.id
_entity.type
_entity.pdbx_description
1 polymer ?
#
loop_
_entity_poly.entity_id
_entity_poly.type
_entity_poly.pdbx_seq_one_letter_code
_entity_poly.pdbx_strand_id
1 'polypeptide(L)'
;MLEVNDFNAIKIRLASPEDIREWSFGEVTKPETINYRTLRPERDGLFCERIFGPQKDWECYCGKYKRIRFKGVVCEKCGVEVARSRVRRERMGHIQLASPVSHIWYFKGTPSRLGLLLDISPRNLERVLYFATYIVTTVQNDEVTRLRTELDASLETGTAAIASDIAGRIGELDETRQSELERIEEVGQSSIATLRTEQKAAHDAVDEEATTIEETLSARMNTVMPEQIVFGEGQAWRRVLLEEGEAINESRLEELREAADEAARQIDQTYSGRIADAQALLGAEREQFISAGQQNRDQVSDEQKDRTDALRQEMQERRRLLDLVRKMALLTESEYRQLQDKFGPVFT
;
A
#
# COMPACT_ATOMS: atom_id res chain seq x y z
N MET A 1 76.04 15.87 32.82
CA MET A 1 74.78 16.56 32.46
C MET A 1 74.78 16.54 30.94
N LEU A 2 74.06 15.60 30.31
CA LEU A 2 74.01 15.51 28.85
C LEU A 2 73.28 16.75 28.33
N GLU A 3 73.94 17.54 27.51
CA GLU A 3 73.39 18.76 26.91
C GLU A 3 72.18 18.40 26.04
N VAL A 4 71.05 19.05 26.32
CA VAL A 4 69.71 18.72 25.78
C VAL A 4 69.38 19.52 24.50
N ASN A 5 70.35 20.25 23.92
CA ASN A 5 70.05 21.27 22.91
C ASN A 5 70.58 20.96 21.49
N ASP A 6 71.12 19.77 21.22
CA ASP A 6 71.60 19.42 19.87
C ASP A 6 70.53 18.63 19.10
N PHE A 7 69.42 19.29 18.74
CA PHE A 7 68.39 18.72 17.86
C PHE A 7 68.01 19.71 16.75
N ASN A 8 67.81 19.19 15.52
CA ASN A 8 67.50 20.03 14.36
C ASN A 8 66.04 20.49 14.31
N ALA A 9 65.09 19.68 14.82
CA ALA A 9 63.67 20.00 14.84
C ALA A 9 62.90 19.13 15.85
N ILE A 10 61.71 19.59 16.25
CA ILE A 10 60.73 18.82 17.03
C ILE A 10 59.54 18.52 16.14
N LYS A 11 59.10 17.26 16.10
CA LYS A 11 57.94 16.80 15.33
C LYS A 11 56.83 16.33 16.27
N ILE A 12 55.59 16.72 15.97
CA ILE A 12 54.39 16.25 16.65
C ILE A 12 53.54 15.48 15.64
N ARG A 13 52.99 14.33 16.06
CA ARG A 13 52.13 13.47 15.25
C ARG A 13 51.02 12.85 16.10
N LEU A 14 50.01 12.30 15.44
CA LEU A 14 49.03 11.42 16.10
C LEU A 14 49.74 10.16 16.61
N ALA A 15 49.45 9.76 17.84
CA ALA A 15 49.90 8.50 18.40
C ALA A 15 48.91 7.40 18.02
N SER A 16 49.39 6.31 17.43
CA SER A 16 48.58 5.12 17.20
C SER A 16 48.35 4.37 18.52
N PRO A 17 47.33 3.49 18.61
CA PRO A 17 47.18 2.59 19.76
C PRO A 17 48.45 1.74 20.01
N GLU A 18 49.18 1.39 18.95
CA GLU A 18 50.44 0.64 19.02
C GLU A 18 51.55 1.47 19.67
N ASP A 19 51.72 2.74 19.26
CA ASP A 19 52.69 3.67 19.84
C ASP A 19 52.44 3.85 21.36
N ILE A 20 51.17 3.99 21.76
CA ILE A 20 50.78 4.15 23.18
C ILE A 20 51.13 2.90 23.99
N ARG A 21 50.96 1.70 23.43
CA ARG A 21 51.34 0.44 24.09
C ARG A 21 52.85 0.29 24.20
N GLU A 22 53.60 0.70 23.17
CA GLU A 22 55.07 0.68 23.18
C GLU A 22 55.65 1.56 24.29
N TRP A 23 55.05 2.73 24.53
CA TRP A 23 55.48 3.64 25.59
C TRP A 23 55.11 3.20 27.01
N SER A 24 54.14 2.29 27.13
CA SER A 24 53.56 1.91 28.39
C SER A 24 54.37 0.82 29.09
N PHE A 25 54.56 0.99 30.40
CA PHE A 25 55.18 0.00 31.28
C PHE A 25 54.18 -1.00 31.89
N GLY A 26 52.89 -0.82 31.62
CA GLY A 26 51.84 -1.75 32.05
C GLY A 26 50.44 -1.15 31.98
N GLU A 27 49.45 -2.04 31.99
CA GLU A 27 48.03 -1.67 31.99
C GLU A 27 47.54 -1.35 33.42
N VAL A 28 46.81 -0.25 33.55
CA VAL A 28 46.08 0.12 34.77
C VAL A 28 44.67 -0.46 34.68
N THR A 29 44.39 -1.50 35.44
CA THR A 29 43.10 -2.22 35.41
C THR A 29 42.17 -1.83 36.56
N LYS A 30 42.74 -1.24 37.61
CA LYS A 30 42.06 -0.96 38.87
C LYS A 30 41.91 0.54 39.11
N PRO A 31 40.74 1.02 39.55
CA PRO A 31 40.53 2.44 39.86
C PRO A 31 41.19 2.86 41.18
N GLU A 32 41.64 1.90 42.00
CA GLU A 32 42.22 2.20 43.31
C GLU A 32 43.52 3.00 43.19
N THR A 33 43.74 3.88 44.17
CA THR A 33 44.90 4.77 44.23
C THR A 33 45.91 4.26 45.25
N ILE A 34 45.68 4.58 46.53
CA ILE A 34 46.51 4.23 47.66
C ILE A 34 45.65 3.63 48.76
N ASN A 35 46.21 2.70 49.51
CA ASN A 35 45.55 2.13 50.68
C ASN A 35 45.53 3.15 51.82
N TYR A 36 44.36 3.44 52.39
CA TYR A 36 44.23 4.43 53.46
C TYR A 36 44.96 4.04 54.77
N ARG A 37 45.14 2.74 55.06
CA ARG A 37 45.82 2.27 56.28
C ARG A 37 47.33 2.26 56.12
N THR A 38 47.81 1.68 55.02
CA THR A 38 49.25 1.48 54.81
C THR A 38 49.93 2.65 54.10
N LEU A 39 49.14 3.56 53.51
CA LEU A 39 49.60 4.66 52.64
C LEU A 39 50.43 4.18 51.46
N ARG A 40 50.31 2.89 51.09
CA ARG A 40 51.01 2.29 49.96
C ARG A 40 50.12 2.24 48.73
N PRO A 41 50.70 2.40 47.53
CA PRO A 41 49.95 2.23 46.28
C PRO A 41 49.30 0.86 46.17
N GLU A 42 48.08 0.82 45.65
CA GLU A 42 47.42 -0.44 45.34
C GLU A 42 48.00 -1.06 44.06
N ARG A 43 48.06 -2.40 44.02
CA ARG A 43 48.59 -3.14 42.86
C ARG A 43 47.61 -3.03 41.70
N ASP A 44 48.15 -2.74 40.52
CA ASP A 44 47.43 -2.54 39.24
C ASP A 44 46.53 -1.29 39.21
N GLY A 45 46.60 -0.46 40.25
CA GLY A 45 45.92 0.83 40.35
C GLY A 45 46.70 2.00 39.75
N LEU A 46 46.15 3.21 39.89
CA LEU A 46 46.68 4.45 39.29
C LEU A 46 48.09 4.83 39.73
N PHE A 47 48.54 4.32 40.89
CA PHE A 47 49.89 4.59 41.42
C PHE A 47 50.77 3.34 41.52
N CYS A 48 50.36 2.23 40.89
CA CYS A 48 51.02 0.93 40.97
C CYS A 48 52.54 1.01 40.72
N GLU A 49 53.33 0.58 41.70
CA GLU A 49 54.80 0.61 41.60
C GLU A 49 55.37 -0.36 40.54
N ARG A 50 54.63 -1.41 40.19
CA ARG A 50 55.02 -2.36 39.14
C ARG A 50 55.06 -1.68 37.77
N ILE A 51 54.14 -0.74 37.53
CA ILE A 51 53.99 -0.02 36.27
C ILE A 51 54.90 1.21 36.27
N PHE A 52 54.69 2.11 37.24
CA PHE A 52 55.33 3.42 37.23
C PHE A 52 56.72 3.42 37.88
N GLY A 53 57.09 2.36 38.60
CA GLY A 53 58.35 2.28 39.35
C GLY A 53 58.18 2.55 40.86
N PRO A 54 59.27 2.37 41.64
CA PRO A 54 59.19 2.32 43.10
C PRO A 54 58.90 3.70 43.73
N GLN A 55 58.18 3.71 44.85
CA GLN A 55 57.90 4.95 45.60
C GLN A 55 59.17 5.52 46.27
N LYS A 56 60.06 4.64 46.75
CA LYS A 56 61.32 4.99 47.40
C LYS A 56 62.50 4.55 46.55
N ASP A 57 63.60 5.28 46.65
CA ASP A 57 64.80 4.98 45.89
C ASP A 57 65.35 3.60 46.26
N TRP A 58 65.53 2.75 45.26
CA TRP A 58 66.15 1.42 45.40
C TRP A 58 65.42 0.47 46.37
N GLU A 59 64.10 0.61 46.53
CA GLU A 59 63.27 -0.29 47.35
C GLU A 59 62.08 -0.81 46.53
N CYS A 60 61.87 -2.13 46.51
CA CYS A 60 60.68 -2.71 45.89
C CYS A 60 59.48 -2.70 46.85
N TYR A 61 58.25 -2.74 46.31
CA TYR A 61 57.01 -2.70 47.09
C TYR A 61 56.97 -3.64 48.30
N CYS A 62 57.35 -4.91 48.14
CA CYS A 62 57.30 -5.90 49.24
C CYS A 62 58.47 -5.79 50.23
N GLY A 63 59.47 -4.95 49.95
CA GLY A 63 60.66 -4.78 50.77
C GLY A 63 61.70 -5.91 50.71
N LYS A 64 61.53 -6.92 49.83
CA LYS A 64 62.49 -8.02 49.60
C LYS A 64 63.86 -7.48 49.14
N TYR A 65 63.84 -6.55 48.19
CA TYR A 65 65.05 -5.92 47.66
C TYR A 65 65.11 -4.46 48.12
N LYS A 66 66.22 -4.12 48.77
CA LYS A 66 66.50 -2.76 49.29
C LYS A 66 67.95 -2.39 49.02
N ARG A 67 68.20 -1.09 48.86
CA ARG A 67 69.52 -0.47 48.62
C ARG A 67 70.02 -0.66 47.19
N ILE A 68 70.98 0.17 46.79
CA ILE A 68 71.49 0.31 45.42
C ILE A 68 72.09 -0.97 44.81
N ARG A 69 72.51 -1.95 45.63
CA ARG A 69 73.12 -3.21 45.17
C ARG A 69 72.22 -4.04 44.26
N PHE A 70 70.90 -3.86 44.34
CA PHE A 70 69.92 -4.59 43.51
C PHE A 70 69.39 -3.75 42.33
N LYS A 71 70.11 -2.69 41.94
CA LYS A 71 69.74 -1.83 40.81
C LYS A 71 69.39 -2.65 39.55
N GLY A 72 68.21 -2.40 38.99
CA GLY A 72 67.71 -3.04 37.77
C GLY A 72 67.10 -4.43 37.96
N VAL A 73 67.11 -4.97 39.18
CA VAL A 73 66.46 -6.27 39.47
C VAL A 73 64.94 -6.06 39.58
N VAL A 74 64.18 -6.86 38.81
CA VAL A 74 62.72 -6.93 38.92
C VAL A 74 62.35 -7.96 39.99
N CYS A 75 61.59 -7.54 41.00
CA CYS A 75 61.25 -8.43 42.12
C CYS A 75 60.27 -9.53 41.72
N GLU A 76 60.61 -10.81 41.93
CA GLU A 76 59.73 -11.95 41.63
C GLU A 76 58.37 -11.92 42.37
N LYS A 77 58.33 -11.34 43.58
CA LYS A 77 57.12 -11.33 44.43
C LYS A 77 56.15 -10.21 44.06
N CYS A 78 56.65 -9.01 43.82
CA CYS A 78 55.81 -7.82 43.57
C CYS A 78 55.94 -7.23 42.16
N GLY A 79 56.85 -7.73 41.33
CA GLY A 79 57.09 -7.26 39.97
C GLY A 79 57.71 -5.87 39.86
N VAL A 80 58.08 -5.23 40.98
CA VAL A 80 58.65 -3.88 40.98
C VAL A 80 60.14 -3.94 40.67
N GLU A 81 60.55 -3.15 39.69
CA GLU A 81 61.96 -2.91 39.37
C GLU A 81 62.61 -1.99 40.39
N VAL A 82 63.79 -2.39 40.87
CA VAL A 82 64.57 -1.61 41.83
C VAL A 82 65.32 -0.49 41.08
N ALA A 83 64.68 0.67 41.01
CA ALA A 83 65.18 1.88 40.36
C ALA A 83 65.12 3.11 41.31
N ARG A 84 65.51 4.28 40.81
CA ARG A 84 65.24 5.56 41.49
C ARG A 84 63.76 5.89 41.36
N SER A 85 63.17 6.50 42.39
CA SER A 85 61.77 6.96 42.36
C SER A 85 61.48 7.97 41.25
N ARG A 86 62.53 8.67 40.75
CA ARG A 86 62.45 9.60 39.62
C ARG A 86 61.82 8.98 38.35
N VAL A 87 61.99 7.68 38.11
CA VAL A 87 61.42 7.03 36.91
C VAL A 87 59.89 7.13 36.85
N ARG A 88 59.21 7.34 38.00
CA ARG A 88 57.75 7.58 38.07
C ARG A 88 57.30 8.85 37.34
N ARG A 89 58.22 9.75 36.99
CA ARG A 89 57.94 10.97 36.22
C ARG A 89 58.10 10.77 34.70
N GLU A 90 58.64 9.65 34.28
CA GLU A 90 59.02 9.36 32.89
C GLU A 90 58.27 8.12 32.35
N ARG A 91 57.93 7.15 33.21
CA ARG A 91 57.18 5.95 32.82
C ARG A 91 55.71 6.26 32.61
N MET A 92 55.21 5.94 31.42
CA MET A 92 53.78 5.98 31.10
C MET A 92 53.11 4.65 31.43
N GLY A 93 51.80 4.71 31.68
CA GLY A 93 50.91 3.55 31.71
C GLY A 93 49.81 3.75 30.68
N HIS A 94 49.05 2.69 30.39
CA HIS A 94 47.88 2.77 29.52
C HIS A 94 46.68 2.04 30.12
N ILE A 95 45.51 2.25 29.50
CA ILE A 95 44.28 1.51 29.78
C ILE A 95 43.81 0.92 28.46
N GLN A 96 43.61 -0.39 28.40
CA GLN A 96 43.04 -1.02 27.23
C GLN A 96 41.52 -0.89 27.28
N LEU A 97 40.97 -0.02 26.42
CA LEU A 97 39.52 0.17 26.35
C LEU A 97 38.86 -1.03 25.67
N ALA A 98 37.68 -1.42 26.17
CA ALA A 98 36.86 -2.49 25.61
C ALA A 98 36.19 -2.08 24.28
N SER A 99 35.97 -0.79 24.07
CA SER A 99 35.38 -0.21 22.87
C SER A 99 36.20 1.00 22.42
N PRO A 100 36.39 1.20 21.11
CA PRO A 100 37.08 2.38 20.59
C PRO A 100 36.34 3.66 20.98
N VAL A 101 37.10 4.72 21.26
CA VAL A 101 36.56 6.05 21.57
C VAL A 101 37.21 7.10 20.67
N SER A 102 36.44 8.14 20.34
CA SER A 102 36.96 9.28 19.58
C SER A 102 37.60 10.29 20.52
N HIS A 103 38.78 10.79 20.15
CA HIS A 103 39.42 11.85 20.92
C HIS A 103 38.71 13.19 20.67
N ILE A 104 38.28 13.84 21.76
CA ILE A 104 37.37 15.00 21.74
C ILE A 104 37.83 16.16 20.84
N TRP A 105 39.15 16.40 20.77
CA TRP A 105 39.72 17.46 19.92
C TRP A 105 39.37 17.32 18.43
N TYR A 106 39.21 16.11 17.90
CA TYR A 106 38.99 15.92 16.46
C TYR A 106 37.52 16.01 16.05
N PHE A 107 36.57 15.83 16.99
CA PHE A 107 35.14 15.91 16.68
C PHE A 107 34.47 17.19 17.20
N LYS A 108 34.82 17.67 18.40
CA LYS A 108 34.29 18.93 18.98
C LYS A 108 35.09 20.18 18.60
N GLY A 109 36.35 20.03 18.17
CA GLY A 109 37.15 21.17 17.71
C GLY A 109 36.49 21.83 16.50
N THR A 110 36.45 23.16 16.47
CA THR A 110 35.86 23.91 15.34
C THR A 110 36.97 24.36 14.37
N PRO A 111 36.94 23.99 13.07
CA PRO A 111 36.00 23.06 12.44
C PRO A 111 36.28 21.58 12.78
N SER A 112 35.22 20.76 12.80
CA SER A 112 35.34 19.33 13.13
C SER A 112 36.21 18.61 12.12
N ARG A 113 37.37 18.10 12.53
CA ARG A 113 38.32 17.43 11.63
C ARG A 113 37.73 16.12 11.11
N LEU A 114 37.06 15.36 11.97
CA LEU A 114 36.35 14.14 11.58
C LEU A 114 35.14 14.45 10.70
N GLY A 115 34.38 15.50 11.02
CA GLY A 115 33.24 15.92 10.21
C GLY A 115 33.65 16.28 8.79
N LEU A 116 34.74 17.03 8.63
CA LEU A 116 35.31 17.38 7.32
C LEU A 116 35.83 16.16 6.55
N LEU A 117 36.48 15.21 7.24
CA LEU A 117 37.04 14.02 6.60
C LEU A 117 35.95 13.07 6.06
N LEU A 118 34.86 12.92 6.82
CA LEU A 118 33.78 12.00 6.52
C LEU A 118 32.60 12.64 5.76
N ASP A 119 32.66 13.94 5.51
CA ASP A 119 31.56 14.75 4.98
C ASP A 119 30.26 14.62 5.81
N ILE A 120 30.41 14.62 7.14
CA ILE A 120 29.29 14.56 8.10
C ILE A 120 29.22 15.86 8.89
N SER A 121 28.03 16.42 9.03
CA SER A 121 27.82 17.59 9.88
C SER A 121 28.22 17.31 11.34
N PRO A 122 28.83 18.27 12.06
CA PRO A 122 29.26 18.05 13.45
C PRO A 122 28.14 17.55 14.37
N ARG A 123 26.90 18.04 14.17
CA ARG A 123 25.71 17.60 14.90
C ARG A 123 25.38 16.14 14.67
N ASN A 124 25.49 15.68 13.43
CA ASN A 124 25.20 14.29 13.08
C ASN A 124 26.29 13.35 13.60
N LEU A 125 27.56 13.74 13.46
CA LEU A 125 28.68 12.97 14.00
C LEU A 125 28.59 12.83 15.53
N GLU A 126 28.17 13.89 16.21
CA GLU A 126 27.92 13.87 17.66
C GLU A 126 26.84 12.86 18.05
N ARG A 127 25.72 12.82 17.31
CA ARG A 127 24.64 11.85 17.55
C ARG A 127 25.11 10.40 17.37
N VAL A 128 25.98 10.14 16.41
CA VAL A 128 26.58 8.81 16.20
C VAL A 128 27.52 8.46 17.36
N LEU A 129 28.44 9.35 17.74
CA LEU A 129 29.42 9.11 18.80
C LEU A 129 28.79 8.92 20.18
N TYR A 130 27.65 9.57 20.44
CA TYR A 130 26.88 9.40 21.67
C TYR A 130 25.73 8.39 21.55
N PHE A 131 25.77 7.49 20.56
CA PHE A 131 24.82 6.38 20.40
C PHE A 131 23.35 6.80 20.29
N ALA A 132 23.06 8.01 19.78
CA ALA A 132 21.69 8.49 19.56
C ALA A 132 21.13 8.08 18.19
N THR A 133 21.99 7.79 17.22
CA THR A 133 21.60 7.34 15.86
C THR A 133 22.60 6.36 15.31
N TYR A 134 22.11 5.42 14.50
CA TYR A 134 22.95 4.51 13.73
C TYR A 134 23.50 5.21 12.48
N ILE A 135 24.60 4.69 11.96
CA ILE A 135 25.17 5.08 10.68
C ILE A 135 25.44 3.83 9.84
N VAL A 136 24.99 3.84 8.59
CA VAL A 136 25.23 2.72 7.67
C VAL A 136 26.69 2.72 7.22
N THR A 137 27.41 1.65 7.54
CA THR A 137 28.85 1.54 7.24
C THR A 137 29.11 0.90 5.88
N THR A 138 28.36 -0.16 5.55
CA THR A 138 28.47 -0.89 4.30
C THR A 138 27.10 -1.20 3.72
N VAL A 139 27.02 -1.24 2.39
CA VAL A 139 25.82 -1.58 1.63
C VAL A 139 26.20 -2.57 0.55
N GLN A 140 25.48 -3.68 0.45
CA GLN A 140 25.62 -4.67 -0.60
C GLN A 140 24.85 -4.22 -1.85
N ASN A 141 25.51 -3.50 -2.75
CA ASN A 141 24.85 -2.90 -3.92
C ASN A 141 24.21 -3.93 -4.87
N ASP A 142 24.81 -5.12 -4.98
CA ASP A 142 24.29 -6.21 -5.82
C ASP A 142 22.92 -6.67 -5.29
N GLU A 143 22.81 -6.82 -3.97
CA GLU A 143 21.58 -7.21 -3.31
C GLU A 143 20.52 -6.11 -3.38
N VAL A 144 20.90 -4.83 -3.23
CA VAL A 144 19.99 -3.69 -3.47
C VAL A 144 19.43 -3.74 -4.89
N THR A 145 20.27 -4.04 -5.87
CA THR A 145 19.86 -4.11 -7.29
C THR A 145 18.92 -5.28 -7.52
N ARG A 146 19.22 -6.46 -6.95
CA ARG A 146 18.34 -7.63 -7.00
C ARG A 146 16.96 -7.33 -6.42
N LEU A 147 16.92 -6.76 -5.21
CA LEU A 147 15.67 -6.40 -4.54
C LEU A 147 14.86 -5.36 -5.31
N ARG A 148 15.52 -4.38 -5.95
CA ARG A 148 14.84 -3.43 -6.84
C ARG A 148 14.17 -4.14 -8.01
N THR A 149 14.90 -5.03 -8.69
CA THR A 149 14.35 -5.80 -9.81
C THR A 149 13.20 -6.71 -9.36
N GLU A 150 13.32 -7.35 -8.20
CA GLU A 150 12.26 -8.20 -7.62
C GLU A 150 11.01 -7.39 -7.28
N LEU A 151 11.16 -6.19 -6.69
CA LEU A 151 10.03 -5.29 -6.40
C LEU A 151 9.34 -4.83 -7.69
N ASP A 152 10.11 -4.43 -8.70
CA ASP A 152 9.56 -3.98 -9.98
C ASP A 152 8.84 -5.14 -10.71
N ALA A 153 9.41 -6.35 -10.72
CA ALA A 153 8.78 -7.54 -11.27
C ALA A 153 7.52 -7.97 -10.50
N SER A 154 7.53 -7.85 -9.17
CA SER A 154 6.36 -8.14 -8.32
C SER A 154 5.23 -7.15 -8.56
N LEU A 155 5.53 -5.88 -8.83
CA LEU A 155 4.55 -4.87 -9.18
C LEU A 155 3.90 -5.17 -10.54
N GLU A 156 4.71 -5.47 -11.55
CA GLU A 156 4.20 -5.84 -12.88
C GLU A 156 3.31 -7.08 -12.82
N THR A 157 3.78 -8.14 -12.15
CA THR A 157 3.02 -9.39 -12.01
C THR A 157 1.71 -9.16 -11.22
N GLY A 158 1.77 -8.40 -10.12
CA GLY A 158 0.59 -8.13 -9.30
C GLY A 158 -0.45 -7.25 -9.99
N THR A 159 -0.03 -6.21 -10.72
CA THR A 159 -0.95 -5.37 -11.50
C THR A 159 -1.57 -6.13 -12.67
N ALA A 160 -0.81 -7.00 -13.34
CA ALA A 160 -1.34 -7.88 -14.39
C ALA A 160 -2.35 -8.89 -13.84
N ALA A 161 -2.09 -9.47 -12.66
CA ALA A 161 -3.02 -10.39 -12.00
C ALA A 161 -4.35 -9.70 -11.63
N ILE A 162 -4.29 -8.49 -11.05
CA ILE A 162 -5.48 -7.69 -10.73
C ILE A 162 -6.26 -7.36 -12.02
N ALA A 163 -5.55 -6.96 -13.08
CA ALA A 163 -6.19 -6.65 -14.36
C ALA A 163 -6.88 -7.89 -14.97
N SER A 164 -6.25 -9.06 -14.89
CA SER A 164 -6.83 -10.31 -15.39
C SER A 164 -8.05 -10.77 -14.58
N ASP A 165 -8.01 -10.68 -13.25
CA ASP A 165 -9.12 -11.02 -12.35
C ASP A 165 -10.35 -10.14 -12.64
N ILE A 166 -10.14 -8.83 -12.72
CA ILE A 166 -11.22 -7.88 -12.99
C ILE A 166 -11.76 -8.03 -14.42
N ALA A 167 -10.89 -8.22 -15.42
CA ALA A 167 -11.33 -8.47 -16.79
C ALA A 167 -12.22 -9.73 -16.88
N GLY A 168 -11.89 -10.79 -16.14
CA GLY A 168 -12.73 -11.98 -16.02
C GLY A 168 -14.10 -11.67 -15.41
N ARG A 169 -14.13 -10.97 -14.27
CA ARG A 169 -15.38 -10.56 -13.60
C ARG A 169 -16.27 -9.68 -14.48
N ILE A 170 -15.69 -8.73 -15.23
CA ILE A 170 -16.43 -7.88 -16.17
C ILE A 170 -17.02 -8.72 -17.30
N GLY A 171 -16.26 -9.70 -17.82
CA GLY A 171 -16.73 -10.63 -18.85
C GLY A 171 -17.95 -11.44 -18.38
N GLU A 172 -17.89 -12.03 -17.18
CA GLU A 172 -19.00 -12.79 -16.60
C GLU A 172 -20.25 -11.92 -16.38
N LEU A 173 -20.06 -10.68 -15.90
CA LEU A 173 -21.15 -9.71 -15.74
C LEU A 173 -21.78 -9.33 -17.07
N ASP A 174 -20.97 -9.14 -18.11
CA ASP A 174 -21.45 -8.80 -19.45
C ASP A 174 -22.24 -9.94 -20.09
N GLU A 175 -21.76 -11.18 -19.97
CA GLU A 175 -22.45 -12.37 -20.45
C GLU A 175 -23.81 -12.54 -19.74
N THR A 176 -23.81 -12.42 -18.41
CA THR A 176 -25.05 -12.51 -17.62
C THR A 176 -26.03 -11.40 -18.04
N ARG A 177 -25.55 -10.16 -18.15
CA ARG A 177 -26.37 -9.02 -18.57
C ARG A 177 -26.95 -9.21 -19.97
N GLN A 178 -26.16 -9.72 -20.91
CA GLN A 178 -26.62 -9.98 -22.27
C GLN A 178 -27.76 -11.00 -22.28
N SER A 179 -27.61 -12.10 -21.53
CA SER A 179 -28.64 -13.15 -21.46
C SER A 179 -29.96 -12.67 -20.83
N GLU A 180 -29.90 -11.80 -19.82
CA GLU A 180 -31.09 -11.24 -19.18
C GLU A 180 -31.77 -10.16 -20.04
N LEU A 181 -31.00 -9.35 -20.78
CA LEU A 181 -31.56 -8.41 -21.75
C LEU A 181 -32.32 -9.13 -22.86
N GLU A 182 -31.76 -10.22 -23.39
CA GLU A 182 -32.43 -11.05 -24.40
C GLU A 182 -33.75 -11.63 -23.85
N ARG A 183 -33.77 -12.10 -22.60
CA ARG A 183 -34.99 -12.57 -21.92
C ARG A 183 -36.05 -11.48 -21.79
N ILE A 184 -35.66 -10.27 -21.36
CA ILE A 184 -36.57 -9.12 -21.23
C ILE A 184 -37.16 -8.76 -22.60
N GLU A 185 -36.32 -8.71 -23.64
CA GLU A 185 -36.78 -8.43 -25.00
C GLU A 185 -37.72 -9.52 -25.53
N GLU A 186 -37.44 -10.80 -25.29
CA GLU A 186 -38.28 -11.91 -25.71
C GLU A 186 -39.66 -11.88 -25.01
N VAL A 187 -39.69 -11.72 -23.69
CA VAL A 187 -40.94 -11.64 -22.90
C VAL A 187 -41.77 -10.41 -23.31
N GLY A 188 -41.11 -9.26 -23.49
CA GLY A 188 -41.77 -8.03 -23.91
C GLY A 188 -42.34 -8.12 -25.32
N GLN A 189 -41.57 -8.67 -26.27
CA GLN A 189 -42.04 -8.88 -27.65
C GLN A 189 -43.18 -9.90 -27.73
N SER A 190 -43.13 -10.97 -26.94
CA SER A 190 -44.21 -11.96 -26.84
C SER A 190 -45.51 -11.33 -26.33
N SER A 191 -45.41 -10.47 -25.32
CA SER A 191 -46.55 -9.73 -24.78
C SER A 191 -47.17 -8.79 -25.82
N ILE A 192 -46.34 -8.05 -26.57
CA ILE A 192 -46.79 -7.18 -27.67
C ILE A 192 -47.41 -8.00 -28.81
N ALA A 193 -46.83 -9.16 -29.15
CA ALA A 193 -47.36 -10.05 -30.17
C ALA A 193 -48.75 -10.58 -29.78
N THR A 194 -48.93 -10.94 -28.50
CA THR A 194 -50.22 -11.38 -27.95
C THR A 194 -51.29 -10.28 -28.07
N LEU A 195 -50.94 -9.04 -27.72
CA LEU A 195 -51.84 -7.88 -27.91
C LEU A 195 -52.23 -7.64 -29.37
N ARG A 196 -51.30 -7.84 -30.32
CA ARG A 196 -51.60 -7.75 -31.76
C ARG A 196 -52.51 -8.88 -32.22
N THR A 197 -52.35 -10.09 -31.69
CA THR A 197 -53.26 -11.19 -32.00
C THR A 197 -54.65 -10.97 -31.40
N GLU A 198 -54.75 -10.41 -30.19
CA GLU A 198 -56.03 -10.00 -29.58
C GLU A 198 -56.71 -8.89 -30.39
N GLN A 199 -55.96 -7.88 -30.85
CA GLN A 199 -56.48 -6.82 -31.72
C GLN A 199 -57.05 -7.39 -33.01
N LYS A 200 -56.31 -8.30 -33.67
CA LYS A 200 -56.78 -8.94 -34.90
C LYS A 200 -58.05 -9.76 -34.66
N ALA A 201 -58.08 -10.58 -33.60
CA ALA A 201 -59.26 -11.37 -33.26
C ALA A 201 -60.48 -10.50 -32.93
N ALA A 202 -60.27 -9.33 -32.31
CA ALA A 202 -61.34 -8.36 -32.06
C ALA A 202 -61.90 -7.74 -33.34
N HIS A 203 -61.03 -7.41 -34.31
CA HIS A 203 -61.46 -6.98 -35.66
C HIS A 203 -62.22 -8.09 -36.39
N ASP A 204 -61.65 -9.31 -36.44
CA ASP A 204 -62.28 -10.46 -37.10
C ASP A 204 -63.69 -10.74 -36.51
N ALA A 205 -63.87 -10.59 -35.19
CA ALA A 205 -65.18 -10.76 -34.53
C ALA A 205 -66.20 -9.66 -34.91
N VAL A 206 -65.76 -8.41 -35.04
CA VAL A 206 -66.62 -7.30 -35.49
C VAL A 206 -67.02 -7.48 -36.95
N ASP A 207 -66.10 -7.93 -37.81
CA ASP A 207 -66.37 -8.25 -39.21
C ASP A 207 -67.35 -9.43 -39.37
N GLU A 208 -67.19 -10.50 -38.56
CA GLU A 208 -68.13 -11.64 -38.53
C GLU A 208 -69.54 -11.23 -38.05
N GLU A 209 -69.63 -10.38 -37.03
CA GLU A 209 -70.90 -9.84 -36.55
C GLU A 209 -71.56 -8.94 -37.61
N ALA A 210 -70.79 -8.05 -38.24
CA ALA A 210 -71.27 -7.15 -39.28
C ALA A 210 -71.77 -7.92 -40.51
N THR A 211 -71.03 -8.94 -40.97
CA THR A 211 -71.45 -9.79 -42.10
C THR A 211 -72.71 -10.59 -41.79
N THR A 212 -72.84 -11.14 -40.58
CA THR A 212 -74.05 -11.86 -40.14
C THR A 212 -75.29 -10.95 -40.13
N ILE A 213 -75.14 -9.71 -39.64
CA ILE A 213 -76.22 -8.73 -39.64
C ILE A 213 -76.51 -8.24 -41.07
N GLU A 214 -75.49 -8.00 -41.91
CA GLU A 214 -75.65 -7.60 -43.31
C GLU A 214 -76.40 -8.67 -44.13
N GLU A 215 -76.07 -9.95 -43.94
CA GLU A 215 -76.80 -11.07 -44.54
C GLU A 215 -78.26 -11.13 -44.08
N THR A 216 -78.50 -10.91 -42.78
CA THR A 216 -79.86 -10.92 -42.19
C THR A 216 -80.71 -9.75 -42.69
N LEU A 217 -80.12 -8.55 -42.80
CA LEU A 217 -80.78 -7.35 -43.33
C LEU A 217 -81.06 -7.49 -44.84
N SER A 218 -80.10 -8.02 -45.59
CA SER A 218 -80.22 -8.21 -47.05
C SER A 218 -81.25 -9.28 -47.42
N ALA A 219 -81.36 -10.35 -46.64
CA ALA A 219 -82.33 -11.44 -46.85
C ALA A 219 -83.79 -11.02 -46.57
N ARG A 220 -84.01 -9.92 -45.84
CA ARG A 220 -85.32 -9.45 -45.37
C ARG A 220 -85.63 -8.00 -45.78
N MET A 221 -85.03 -7.54 -46.87
CA MET A 221 -85.24 -6.20 -47.45
C MET A 221 -86.74 -5.91 -47.67
N ASN A 222 -87.21 -4.72 -47.27
CA ASN A 222 -88.63 -4.29 -47.32
C ASN A 222 -89.61 -5.08 -46.42
N THR A 223 -89.12 -5.79 -45.40
CA THR A 223 -89.96 -6.40 -44.37
C THR A 223 -89.74 -5.77 -43.00
N VAL A 224 -90.73 -5.94 -42.12
CA VAL A 224 -90.72 -5.41 -40.75
C VAL A 224 -90.12 -6.46 -39.81
N MET A 225 -89.15 -6.07 -38.98
CA MET A 225 -88.49 -6.98 -38.04
C MET A 225 -89.31 -7.15 -36.75
N PRO A 226 -89.48 -8.40 -36.24
CA PRO A 226 -90.19 -8.68 -35.00
C PRO A 226 -89.35 -8.52 -33.73
N GLU A 227 -88.02 -8.40 -33.85
CA GLU A 227 -87.09 -8.26 -32.72
C GLU A 227 -86.07 -7.15 -33.00
N GLN A 228 -85.57 -6.53 -31.94
CA GLN A 228 -84.55 -5.48 -31.99
C GLN A 228 -83.22 -6.04 -32.49
N ILE A 229 -82.59 -5.37 -33.46
CA ILE A 229 -81.22 -5.72 -33.91
C ILE A 229 -80.26 -4.72 -33.28
N VAL A 230 -79.32 -5.25 -32.49
CA VAL A 230 -78.26 -4.49 -31.83
C VAL A 230 -76.93 -5.00 -32.36
N PHE A 231 -76.06 -4.07 -32.74
CA PHE A 231 -74.67 -4.35 -33.07
C PHE A 231 -73.78 -4.06 -31.85
N GLY A 232 -72.85 -4.95 -31.54
CA GLY A 232 -71.93 -4.83 -30.42
C GLY A 232 -72.64 -5.02 -29.06
N GLU A 233 -73.52 -6.00 -28.93
CA GLU A 233 -74.22 -6.25 -27.67
C GLU A 233 -73.23 -6.59 -26.54
N GLY A 234 -73.24 -5.80 -25.46
CA GLY A 234 -72.28 -5.92 -24.35
C GLY A 234 -70.92 -5.23 -24.58
N GLN A 235 -70.70 -4.57 -25.72
CA GLN A 235 -69.48 -3.84 -26.05
C GLN A 235 -69.63 -2.33 -25.84
N ALA A 236 -68.50 -1.61 -25.77
CA ALA A 236 -68.49 -0.16 -25.58
C ALA A 236 -69.09 0.63 -26.75
N TRP A 237 -69.06 0.06 -27.96
CA TRP A 237 -69.61 0.60 -29.21
C TRP A 237 -71.02 0.08 -29.54
N ARG A 238 -71.76 -0.40 -28.54
CA ARG A 238 -73.13 -0.89 -28.72
C ARG A 238 -74.00 0.12 -29.45
N ARG A 239 -74.65 -0.30 -30.54
CA ARG A 239 -75.58 0.53 -31.31
C ARG A 239 -76.84 -0.26 -31.67
N VAL A 240 -78.00 0.34 -31.42
CA VAL A 240 -79.28 -0.20 -31.88
C VAL A 240 -79.44 0.18 -33.34
N LEU A 241 -79.56 -0.82 -34.22
CA LEU A 241 -79.68 -0.61 -35.67
C LEU A 241 -81.15 -0.62 -36.11
N LEU A 242 -82.00 -1.43 -35.46
CA LEU A 242 -83.45 -1.47 -35.69
C LEU A 242 -84.19 -1.66 -34.37
N GLU A 243 -85.25 -0.87 -34.18
CA GLU A 243 -86.24 -1.07 -33.12
C GLU A 243 -87.38 -1.98 -33.59
N GLU A 244 -88.09 -2.58 -32.63
CA GLU A 244 -89.20 -3.52 -32.90
C GLU A 244 -90.29 -2.83 -33.76
N GLY A 245 -90.55 -3.37 -34.96
CA GLY A 245 -91.59 -2.84 -35.86
C GLY A 245 -91.11 -1.86 -36.94
N GLU A 246 -89.80 -1.59 -37.08
CA GLU A 246 -89.27 -0.76 -38.17
C GLU A 246 -89.00 -1.54 -39.48
N ALA A 247 -89.11 -0.85 -40.63
CA ALA A 247 -88.88 -1.41 -41.96
C ALA A 247 -87.42 -1.32 -42.39
N ILE A 248 -86.92 -2.38 -43.04
CA ILE A 248 -85.52 -2.46 -43.52
C ILE A 248 -85.36 -1.69 -44.84
N ASN A 249 -84.55 -0.62 -44.81
CA ASN A 249 -84.21 0.23 -45.95
C ASN A 249 -82.69 0.24 -46.21
N GLU A 250 -82.27 0.67 -47.40
CA GLU A 250 -80.85 0.79 -47.81
C GLU A 250 -80.03 1.68 -46.85
N SER A 251 -80.67 2.71 -46.27
CA SER A 251 -80.08 3.58 -45.23
C SER A 251 -79.64 2.83 -43.96
N ARG A 252 -80.23 1.67 -43.65
CA ARG A 252 -79.88 0.89 -42.45
C ARG A 252 -78.64 0.01 -42.67
N LEU A 253 -78.37 -0.38 -43.93
CA LEU A 253 -77.10 -1.03 -44.31
C LEU A 253 -75.94 -0.03 -44.21
N GLU A 254 -76.18 1.23 -44.56
CA GLU A 254 -75.19 2.30 -44.41
C GLU A 254 -74.91 2.64 -42.93
N GLU A 255 -75.95 2.64 -42.08
CA GLU A 255 -75.79 2.78 -40.62
C GLU A 255 -75.03 1.61 -39.97
N LEU A 256 -75.21 0.37 -40.47
CA LEU A 256 -74.43 -0.80 -40.03
C LEU A 256 -72.95 -0.64 -40.42
N ARG A 257 -72.65 -0.19 -41.64
CA ARG A 257 -71.28 0.05 -42.10
C ARG A 257 -70.61 1.17 -41.30
N GLU A 258 -71.31 2.28 -41.05
CA GLU A 258 -70.81 3.34 -40.17
C GLU A 258 -70.58 2.85 -38.74
N ALA A 259 -71.45 1.98 -38.22
CA ALA A 259 -71.28 1.38 -36.89
C ALA A 259 -70.08 0.44 -36.81
N ALA A 260 -69.85 -0.38 -37.85
CA ALA A 260 -68.69 -1.26 -37.96
C ALA A 260 -67.38 -0.47 -38.08
N ASP A 261 -67.35 0.58 -38.91
CA ASP A 261 -66.18 1.47 -39.05
C ASP A 261 -65.85 2.21 -37.75
N GLU A 262 -66.86 2.60 -36.97
CA GLU A 262 -66.67 3.23 -35.66
C GLU A 262 -66.17 2.21 -34.62
N ALA A 263 -66.71 0.99 -34.62
CA ALA A 263 -66.25 -0.10 -33.76
C ALA A 263 -64.79 -0.47 -34.05
N ALA A 264 -64.42 -0.62 -35.32
CA ALA A 264 -63.05 -0.86 -35.76
C ALA A 264 -62.10 0.26 -35.30
N ARG A 265 -62.51 1.54 -35.43
CA ARG A 265 -61.74 2.69 -34.95
C ARG A 265 -61.55 2.68 -33.42
N GLN A 266 -62.57 2.32 -32.65
CA GLN A 266 -62.47 2.22 -31.19
C GLN A 266 -61.55 1.06 -30.75
N ILE A 267 -61.62 -0.08 -31.44
CA ILE A 267 -60.70 -1.21 -31.23
C ILE A 267 -59.27 -0.79 -31.52
N ASP A 268 -59.01 -0.15 -32.66
CA ASP A 268 -57.68 0.34 -33.02
C ASP A 268 -57.15 1.35 -32.02
N GLN A 269 -57.96 2.30 -31.57
CA GLN A 269 -57.54 3.28 -30.57
C GLN A 269 -57.20 2.63 -29.22
N THR A 270 -57.98 1.64 -28.80
CA THR A 270 -57.75 0.93 -27.54
C THR A 270 -56.49 0.06 -27.59
N TYR A 271 -56.33 -0.75 -28.65
CA TYR A 271 -55.19 -1.64 -28.79
C TYR A 271 -53.90 -0.91 -29.17
N SER A 272 -53.96 0.16 -29.98
CA SER A 272 -52.79 1.01 -30.23
C SER A 272 -52.29 1.67 -28.95
N GLY A 273 -53.19 2.11 -28.06
CA GLY A 273 -52.84 2.58 -26.72
C GLY A 273 -52.16 1.50 -25.88
N ARG A 274 -52.78 0.31 -25.74
CA ARG A 274 -52.21 -0.82 -24.99
C ARG A 274 -50.85 -1.28 -25.53
N ILE A 275 -50.67 -1.30 -26.86
CA ILE A 275 -49.41 -1.67 -27.51
C ILE A 275 -48.34 -0.60 -27.26
N ALA A 276 -48.69 0.68 -27.36
CA ALA A 276 -47.78 1.78 -27.07
C ALA A 276 -47.32 1.76 -25.60
N ASP A 277 -48.25 1.51 -24.67
CA ASP A 277 -47.94 1.36 -23.24
C ASP A 277 -47.01 0.17 -22.99
N ALA A 278 -47.29 -0.99 -23.60
CA ALA A 278 -46.44 -2.18 -23.49
C ALA A 278 -45.03 -1.94 -24.06
N GLN A 279 -44.92 -1.23 -25.18
CA GLN A 279 -43.63 -0.83 -25.77
C GLN A 279 -42.87 0.16 -24.88
N ALA A 280 -43.57 1.11 -24.27
CA ALA A 280 -42.97 2.07 -23.35
C ALA A 280 -42.45 1.40 -22.08
N LEU A 281 -43.21 0.46 -21.51
CA LEU A 281 -42.80 -0.33 -20.35
C LEU A 281 -41.56 -1.18 -20.66
N LEU A 282 -41.55 -1.89 -21.79
CA LEU A 282 -40.38 -2.66 -22.24
C LEU A 282 -39.15 -1.77 -22.44
N GLY A 283 -39.33 -0.61 -23.08
CA GLY A 283 -38.25 0.36 -23.28
C GLY A 283 -37.66 0.86 -21.96
N ALA A 284 -38.53 1.19 -20.99
CA ALA A 284 -38.12 1.64 -19.66
C ALA A 284 -37.39 0.56 -18.87
N GLU A 285 -37.90 -0.68 -18.87
CA GLU A 285 -37.27 -1.82 -18.18
C GLU A 285 -35.88 -2.10 -18.76
N ARG A 286 -35.74 -2.06 -20.09
CA ARG A 286 -34.45 -2.23 -20.77
C ARG A 286 -33.46 -1.13 -20.40
N GLU A 287 -33.89 0.13 -20.42
CA GLU A 287 -33.02 1.26 -20.08
C GLU A 287 -32.57 1.21 -18.62
N GLN A 288 -33.49 0.86 -17.71
CA GLN A 288 -33.17 0.65 -16.30
C GLN A 288 -32.13 -0.47 -16.11
N PHE A 289 -32.29 -1.59 -16.83
CA PHE A 289 -31.35 -2.71 -16.74
C PHE A 289 -29.97 -2.37 -17.32
N ILE A 290 -29.92 -1.65 -18.45
CA ILE A 290 -28.67 -1.17 -19.05
C ILE A 290 -27.95 -0.21 -18.08
N SER A 291 -28.68 0.74 -17.50
CA SER A 291 -28.12 1.70 -16.55
C SER A 291 -27.57 1.01 -15.29
N ALA A 292 -28.31 0.07 -14.71
CA ALA A 292 -27.84 -0.73 -13.58
C ALA A 292 -26.60 -1.57 -13.94
N GLY A 293 -26.56 -2.15 -15.13
CA GLY A 293 -25.40 -2.87 -15.64
C GLY A 293 -24.16 -1.98 -15.81
N GLN A 294 -24.33 -0.76 -16.32
CA GLN A 294 -23.25 0.22 -16.42
C GLN A 294 -22.72 0.62 -15.03
N GLN A 295 -23.60 0.89 -14.07
CA GLN A 295 -23.20 1.20 -12.69
C GLN A 295 -22.40 0.07 -12.05
N ASN A 296 -22.82 -1.19 -12.24
CA ASN A 296 -22.08 -2.35 -11.74
C ASN A 296 -20.69 -2.46 -12.37
N ARG A 297 -20.57 -2.20 -13.68
CA ARG A 297 -19.27 -2.19 -14.36
C ARG A 297 -18.36 -1.07 -13.86
N ASP A 298 -18.91 0.12 -13.69
CA ASP A 298 -18.17 1.28 -13.17
C ASP A 298 -17.67 0.99 -11.75
N GLN A 299 -18.50 0.38 -10.90
CA GLN A 299 -18.11 -0.04 -9.56
C GLN A 299 -16.95 -1.05 -9.56
N VAL A 300 -16.98 -2.04 -10.45
CA VAL A 300 -15.90 -3.03 -10.58
C VAL A 300 -14.63 -2.39 -11.16
N SER A 301 -14.77 -1.43 -12.08
CA SER A 301 -13.66 -0.65 -12.62
C SER A 301 -13.01 0.25 -11.56
N ASP A 302 -13.81 0.88 -10.71
CA ASP A 302 -13.31 1.67 -9.58
C ASP A 302 -12.58 0.78 -8.56
N GLU A 303 -13.13 -0.41 -8.26
CA GLU A 303 -12.45 -1.40 -7.43
C GLU A 303 -11.07 -1.80 -8.01
N GLN A 304 -10.97 -1.99 -9.33
CA GLN A 304 -9.70 -2.26 -10.00
C GLN A 304 -8.69 -1.14 -9.77
N LYS A 305 -9.13 0.11 -9.95
CA LYS A 305 -8.29 1.28 -9.80
C LYS A 305 -7.77 1.38 -8.36
N ASP A 306 -8.65 1.23 -7.38
CA ASP A 306 -8.30 1.29 -5.96
C ASP A 306 -7.31 0.19 -5.56
N ARG A 307 -7.55 -1.06 -5.98
CA ARG A 307 -6.63 -2.19 -5.72
C ARG A 307 -5.26 -1.98 -6.38
N THR A 308 -5.26 -1.49 -7.62
CA THR A 308 -4.03 -1.22 -8.38
C THR A 308 -3.22 -0.10 -7.73
N ASP A 309 -3.89 0.98 -7.31
CA ASP A 309 -3.24 2.12 -6.68
C ASP A 309 -2.73 1.78 -5.28
N ALA A 310 -3.47 0.98 -4.51
CA ALA A 310 -3.00 0.45 -3.22
C ALA A 310 -1.71 -0.39 -3.38
N LEU A 311 -1.68 -1.30 -4.35
CA LEU A 311 -0.49 -2.11 -4.63
C LEU A 311 0.71 -1.24 -5.07
N ARG A 312 0.47 -0.25 -5.94
CA ARG A 312 1.51 0.71 -6.35
C ARG A 312 2.06 1.49 -5.17
N GLN A 313 1.20 1.99 -4.29
CA GLN A 313 1.62 2.73 -3.09
C GLN A 313 2.47 1.85 -2.16
N GLU A 314 2.07 0.60 -1.94
CA GLU A 314 2.85 -0.33 -1.12
C GLU A 314 4.25 -0.58 -1.71
N MET A 315 4.34 -0.85 -3.01
CA MET A 315 5.61 -1.11 -3.68
C MET A 315 6.50 0.13 -3.74
N GLN A 316 5.92 1.31 -3.96
CA GLN A 316 6.63 2.59 -3.92
C GLN A 316 7.22 2.88 -2.53
N GLU A 317 6.46 2.61 -1.46
CA GLU A 317 6.98 2.79 -0.09
C GLU A 317 8.10 1.81 0.22
N ARG A 318 8.01 0.55 -0.20
CA ARG A 318 9.11 -0.43 -0.07
C ARG A 318 10.37 0.04 -0.83
N ARG A 319 10.21 0.55 -2.04
CA ARG A 319 11.31 1.10 -2.84
C ARG A 319 11.93 2.34 -2.19
N ARG A 320 11.11 3.23 -1.65
CA ARG A 320 11.57 4.41 -0.90
C ARG A 320 12.40 4.02 0.31
N LEU A 321 11.97 3.01 1.09
CA LEU A 321 12.73 2.50 2.22
C LEU A 321 14.09 1.93 1.78
N LEU A 322 14.13 1.20 0.66
CA LEU A 322 15.39 0.69 0.10
C LEU A 322 16.32 1.83 -0.33
N ASP A 323 15.79 2.94 -0.84
CA ASP A 323 16.57 4.12 -1.23
C ASP A 323 17.19 4.89 -0.05
N LEU A 324 16.68 4.68 1.17
CA LEU A 324 17.29 5.21 2.40
C LEU A 324 18.57 4.45 2.79
N VAL A 325 18.72 3.21 2.32
CA VAL A 325 19.91 2.39 2.58
C VAL A 325 21.06 2.88 1.70
N ARG A 326 21.77 3.89 2.20
CA ARG A 326 22.98 4.43 1.55
C ARG A 326 24.12 4.44 2.54
N LYS A 327 25.34 4.29 2.04
CA LYS A 327 26.55 4.43 2.85
C LYS A 327 26.56 5.81 3.52
N MET A 328 26.89 5.86 4.81
CA MET A 328 26.87 7.06 5.66
C MET A 328 25.48 7.64 5.94
N ALA A 329 24.38 6.97 5.55
CA ALA A 329 23.04 7.37 5.96
C ALA A 329 22.88 7.21 7.48
N LEU A 330 22.20 8.18 8.10
CA LEU A 330 21.85 8.13 9.51
C LEU A 330 20.46 7.53 9.66
N LEU A 331 20.34 6.59 10.58
CA LEU A 331 19.09 5.91 10.87
C LEU A 331 18.74 6.11 12.34
N THR A 332 17.49 6.43 12.61
CA THR A 332 16.90 6.30 13.95
C THR A 332 16.77 4.82 14.31
N GLU A 333 16.57 4.51 15.59
CA GLU A 333 16.38 3.13 16.02
C GLU A 333 15.16 2.47 15.36
N SER A 334 14.06 3.21 15.18
CA SER A 334 12.86 2.72 14.50
C SER A 334 13.11 2.42 13.03
N GLU A 335 13.80 3.32 12.32
CA GLU A 335 14.15 3.12 10.91
C GLU A 335 15.12 1.95 10.75
N TYR A 336 16.12 1.85 11.63
CA TYR A 336 17.06 0.73 11.64
C TYR A 336 16.34 -0.61 11.78
N ARG A 337 15.45 -0.75 12.78
CA ARG A 337 14.68 -2.00 12.99
C ARG A 337 13.78 -2.31 11.80
N GLN A 338 13.06 -1.32 11.28
CA GLN A 338 12.19 -1.51 10.12
C GLN A 338 12.98 -1.96 8.87
N LEU A 339 14.16 -1.37 8.63
CA LEU A 339 15.03 -1.73 7.53
C LEU A 339 15.71 -3.09 7.77
N GLN A 340 16.06 -3.42 9.01
CA GLN A 340 16.65 -4.71 9.38
C GLN A 340 15.65 -5.86 9.21
N ASP A 341 14.39 -5.65 9.58
CA ASP A 341 13.33 -6.64 9.40
C ASP A 341 13.02 -6.89 7.92
N LYS A 342 13.08 -5.85 7.08
CA LYS A 342 12.76 -5.94 5.65
C LYS A 342 13.96 -6.31 4.77
N PHE A 343 15.16 -5.84 5.13
CA PHE A 343 16.36 -5.83 4.30
C PHE A 343 17.63 -6.21 5.08
N GLY A 344 17.50 -7.01 6.15
CA GLY A 344 18.58 -7.34 7.08
C GLY A 344 19.96 -7.70 6.48
N PRO A 345 20.07 -8.51 5.40
CA PRO A 345 21.38 -8.84 4.84
C PRO A 345 22.00 -7.73 3.98
N VAL A 346 21.25 -6.66 3.66
CA VAL A 346 21.64 -5.66 2.66
C VAL A 346 22.67 -4.65 3.19
N PHE A 347 22.67 -4.37 4.50
CA PHE A 347 23.51 -3.33 5.08
C PHE A 347 23.97 -3.69 6.51
N THR A 348 25.06 -3.04 6.94
CA THR A 348 25.58 -3.12 8.32
C THR A 348 25.87 -1.77 8.92
#